data_AF-A0A800H9Z9-F1
#
_entry.id   AF-A0A800H9Z9-F1
#
_cell.length_a   1.000
_cell.length_b   1.000
_cell.length_c   1.000
_cell.angle_alpha   90.00
_cell.angle_beta   90.00
_cell.angle_gamma   90.00
#
_symmetry.space_group_name_H-M   'P 1'
#
loop_
_entity.id
_entity.type
_entity.pdbx_description
1 polymer ?
#
loop_
_entity_poly.entity_id
_entity_poly.type
_entity_poly.pdbx_seq_one_letter_code
_entity_poly.pdbx_strand_id
1 'polypeptide(L)'
;MRSTNPTDHFEMKYSTSFGTDNHHCGSSVMNVRLMKNMNMRLTSVYNYSDGFRENVSQNITDSNKREEAFSRMKLSYDPIDRLSILATIIYTELDNGYD
;
A
#
# COMPACT_ATOMS: atom_id res chain seq x y z
N MET A 1 -13.38 -0.48 -4.97
CA MET A 1 -12.96 -0.38 -3.55
C MET A 1 -12.86 1.08 -3.14
N ARG A 2 -13.53 1.51 -2.07
CA ARG A 2 -13.45 2.88 -1.54
C ARG A 2 -12.38 2.92 -0.46
N SER A 3 -11.36 3.76 -0.64
CA SER A 3 -10.29 3.91 0.35
C SER A 3 -10.69 4.87 1.46
N THR A 4 -10.25 4.60 2.69
CA THR A 4 -10.52 5.45 3.87
C THR A 4 -9.99 6.86 3.65
N ASN A 5 -10.75 7.87 4.06
CA ASN A 5 -10.31 9.26 4.01
C ASN A 5 -9.46 9.60 5.26
N PRO A 6 -8.62 10.65 5.19
CA PRO A 6 -7.89 11.10 6.36
C PRO A 6 -8.85 11.47 7.50
N THR A 7 -8.58 10.98 8.70
CA THR A 7 -9.29 11.39 9.91
C THR A 7 -8.49 12.46 10.65
N ASP A 8 -9.09 13.02 11.68
CA ASP A 8 -8.55 14.16 12.42
C ASP A 8 -7.73 13.75 13.65
N HIS A 9 -7.77 12.46 14.01
CA HIS A 9 -7.00 11.83 15.07
C HIS A 9 -5.79 11.10 14.50
N PHE A 10 -4.73 11.00 15.30
CA PHE A 10 -3.60 10.17 14.97
C PHE A 10 -3.99 8.69 15.03
N GLU A 11 -3.76 7.95 13.94
CA GLU A 11 -3.96 6.49 13.87
C GLU A 11 -2.73 5.89 13.18
N MET A 12 -2.17 4.82 13.76
CA MET A 12 -1.10 4.07 13.13
C MET A 12 -1.39 2.58 13.26
N LYS A 13 -1.37 1.87 12.13
CA LYS A 13 -1.67 0.45 12.02
C LYS A 13 -0.59 -0.21 11.18
N TYR A 14 -0.11 -1.35 11.65
CA TYR A 14 0.79 -2.23 10.90
C TYR A 14 0.19 -3.62 10.88
N SER A 15 0.34 -4.31 9.75
CA SER A 15 -0.03 -5.70 9.60
C SER A 15 1.03 -6.41 8.79
N THR A 16 1.40 -7.60 9.25
CA THR A 16 2.27 -8.51 8.52
C THR A 16 1.54 -9.82 8.35
N SER A 17 1.61 -10.42 7.18
CA SER A 17 1.03 -11.74 6.92
C SER A 17 2.02 -12.62 6.20
N PHE A 18 2.07 -13.87 6.65
CA PHE A 18 2.92 -14.93 6.13
C PHE A 18 2.02 -16.02 5.55
N GLY A 19 2.36 -16.56 4.39
CA GLY A 19 1.57 -17.58 3.71
C GLY A 19 2.41 -18.69 3.11
N THR A 20 1.76 -19.56 2.33
CA THR A 20 2.44 -20.57 1.52
C THR A 20 3.26 -19.90 0.41
N ASP A 21 4.16 -20.64 -0.24
CA ASP A 21 4.91 -20.14 -1.41
C ASP A 21 5.75 -18.90 -1.07
N ASN A 22 6.30 -18.93 0.14
CA ASN A 22 7.12 -17.86 0.74
C ASN A 22 6.43 -16.49 0.68
N HIS A 23 5.09 -16.47 0.83
CA HIS A 23 4.33 -15.24 0.76
C HIS A 23 4.58 -14.38 2.01
N HIS A 24 5.12 -13.17 1.79
CA HIS A 24 5.32 -12.16 2.82
C HIS A 24 4.59 -10.89 2.40
N CYS A 25 3.66 -10.41 3.22
CA CYS A 25 3.00 -9.14 2.98
C CYS A 25 3.13 -8.25 4.21
N GLY A 26 3.65 -7.05 4.00
CA GLY A 26 3.69 -6.00 5.00
C GLY A 26 2.75 -4.87 4.59
N SER A 27 1.94 -4.37 5.51
CA SER A 27 1.16 -3.17 5.29
C SER A 27 1.25 -2.24 6.47
N SER A 28 1.25 -0.95 6.16
CA SER A 28 1.28 0.13 7.13
C SER A 28 0.27 1.19 6.74
N VAL A 29 -0.39 1.74 7.75
CA VAL A 29 -1.29 2.86 7.59
C VAL A 29 -1.05 3.86 8.68
N MET A 30 -0.82 5.10 8.30
CA MET A 30 -0.63 6.23 9.20
C MET A 30 -1.63 7.31 8.84
N ASN A 31 -2.30 7.84 9.84
CA ASN A 31 -3.17 8.99 9.74
C ASN A 31 -2.68 10.05 10.71
N VAL A 32 -2.55 11.28 10.23
CA VAL A 32 -2.03 12.39 11.01
C VAL A 32 -2.76 13.68 10.67
N ARG A 33 -3.08 14.47 11.69
CA ARG A 33 -3.50 15.86 11.51
C ARG A 33 -2.23 16.71 11.38
N LEU A 34 -2.00 17.28 10.19
CA LEU A 34 -0.83 18.13 9.95
C LEU A 34 -1.03 19.52 10.56
N MET A 35 -2.22 20.09 10.35
CA MET A 35 -2.61 21.42 10.85
C MET A 35 -4.12 21.45 11.09
N LYS A 36 -4.64 22.56 11.64
CA LYS A 36 -6.09 22.77 11.73
C LYS A 36 -6.70 22.66 10.32
N ASN A 37 -7.73 21.83 10.19
CA ASN A 37 -8.43 21.54 8.93
C ASN A 37 -7.58 20.86 7.84
N MET A 38 -6.40 20.33 8.16
CA MET A 38 -5.56 19.59 7.20
C MET A 38 -5.14 18.23 7.75
N ASN A 39 -5.64 17.17 7.12
CA ASN A 39 -5.45 15.79 7.53
C ASN A 39 -4.76 14.99 6.42
N MET A 40 -3.83 14.13 6.78
CA MET A 40 -3.08 13.30 5.87
C MET A 40 -3.20 11.82 6.24
N ARG A 41 -3.39 10.96 5.25
CA ARG A 41 -3.33 9.51 5.41
C ARG A 41 -2.32 8.92 4.43
N LEU A 42 -1.34 8.20 4.96
CA LEU A 42 -0.38 7.43 4.18
C LEU A 42 -0.69 5.94 4.36
N THR A 43 -0.68 5.19 3.27
CA THR A 43 -0.83 3.74 3.25
C THR A 43 0.26 3.16 2.37
N SER A 44 1.04 2.25 2.91
CA SER A 44 2.04 1.51 2.13
C SER A 44 1.81 0.02 2.33
N VAL A 45 1.86 -0.72 1.23
CA VAL A 45 1.69 -2.16 1.18
C VAL A 45 2.84 -2.72 0.35
N TYR A 46 3.49 -3.74 0.87
CA TYR A 46 4.53 -4.48 0.18
C TYR A 46 4.12 -5.93 0.17
N ASN A 47 4.16 -6.55 -1.01
CA ASN A 47 3.78 -7.93 -1.20
C ASN A 47 4.89 -8.67 -1.93
N TYR A 48 5.30 -9.80 -1.36
CA TYR A 48 6.32 -10.68 -1.91
C TYR A 48 5.77 -12.10 -1.93
N SER A 49 5.98 -12.83 -3.02
CA SER A 49 5.67 -14.26 -3.13
C SER A 49 6.54 -14.90 -4.20
N ASP A 50 7.03 -16.12 -3.95
CA ASP A 50 7.84 -16.86 -4.94
C ASP A 50 6.96 -17.44 -6.08
N GLY A 51 5.66 -17.55 -5.83
CA GLY A 51 4.66 -18.03 -6.80
C GLY A 51 4.55 -19.55 -6.85
N PHE A 52 3.40 -20.06 -7.30
CA PHE A 52 3.04 -21.48 -7.22
C PHE A 52 3.64 -22.39 -8.32
N ARG A 53 4.47 -21.85 -9.24
CA ARG A 53 4.96 -22.58 -10.41
C ARG A 53 6.48 -22.74 -10.35
N GLU A 54 6.92 -23.90 -9.89
CA GLU A 54 8.30 -24.35 -10.04
C GLU A 54 8.54 -24.85 -11.49
N ASN A 55 9.56 -24.31 -12.17
CA ASN A 55 9.88 -24.73 -13.53
C ASN A 55 10.89 -25.90 -13.51
N VAL A 56 10.36 -27.12 -13.59
CA VAL A 56 11.12 -28.38 -13.54
C VAL A 56 12.12 -28.53 -14.72
N SER A 57 11.93 -27.79 -15.82
CA SER A 57 12.80 -27.84 -17.02
C SER A 57 14.07 -27.00 -16.86
N GLN A 58 14.01 -25.86 -16.17
CA GLN A 58 15.14 -24.94 -16.01
C GLN A 58 15.76 -24.92 -14.61
N ASN A 59 15.21 -25.70 -13.67
CA ASN A 59 15.68 -25.74 -12.28
C ASN A 59 15.63 -24.36 -11.60
N ILE A 60 14.61 -23.55 -11.94
CA ILE A 60 14.37 -22.21 -11.40
C ILE A 60 13.07 -22.25 -10.59
N THR A 61 13.13 -21.86 -9.33
CA THR A 61 12.01 -21.84 -8.36
C THR A 61 11.14 -20.58 -8.49
N ASP A 62 11.61 -19.55 -9.21
CA ASP A 62 11.05 -18.19 -9.13
C ASP A 62 10.31 -17.75 -10.41
N SER A 63 9.83 -18.71 -11.22
CA SER A 63 9.21 -18.46 -12.54
C SER A 63 7.93 -17.60 -12.49
N ASN A 64 7.41 -17.28 -11.30
CA ASN A 64 6.22 -16.46 -11.11
C ASN A 64 6.33 -15.60 -9.83
N LYS A 65 7.55 -15.10 -9.57
CA LYS A 65 7.84 -14.20 -8.46
C LYS A 65 6.95 -12.96 -8.57
N ARG A 66 6.33 -12.55 -7.46
CA ARG A 66 5.50 -11.35 -7.38
C ARG A 66 6.06 -10.43 -6.31
N GLU A 67 6.69 -9.33 -6.73
CA GLU A 67 7.19 -8.29 -5.84
C GLU A 67 6.47 -6.97 -6.15
N GLU A 68 5.56 -6.57 -5.26
CA GLU A 68 4.69 -5.42 -5.48
C GLU A 68 4.81 -4.45 -4.30
N ALA A 69 5.26 -3.24 -4.60
CA ALA A 69 5.24 -2.13 -3.67
C ALA A 69 4.13 -1.15 -4.08
N PHE A 70 3.21 -0.90 -3.16
CA PHE A 70 2.10 0.03 -3.34
C PHE A 70 2.14 1.09 -2.26
N SER A 71 2.16 2.37 -2.64
CA SER A 71 2.00 3.47 -1.71
C SER A 71 0.89 4.40 -2.15
N ARG A 72 0.11 4.88 -1.18
CA ARG A 72 -0.97 5.82 -1.39
C ARG A 72 -0.95 6.88 -0.32
N MET A 73 -0.97 8.13 -0.77
CA MET A 73 -1.08 9.30 0.08
C MET A 73 -2.40 10.00 -0.20
N LYS A 74 -3.11 10.39 0.84
CA LYS A 74 -4.30 11.24 0.78
C LYS A 74 -4.11 12.47 1.65
N LEU A 75 -4.51 13.61 1.13
CA LEU A 75 -4.52 14.88 1.84
C LEU A 75 -5.92 15.49 1.76
N SER A 76 -6.53 15.72 2.92
CA SER A 76 -7.79 16.44 3.07
C SER A 76 -7.49 17.84 3.60
N TYR A 77 -8.04 18.87 2.97
CA TYR A 77 -7.91 20.25 3.41
C TYR A 77 -9.23 21.01 3.28
N ASP A 78 -9.70 21.54 4.40
CA ASP A 78 -10.95 22.30 4.51
C ASP A 78 -10.64 23.77 4.89
N PRO A 79 -10.20 24.61 3.94
CA PRO A 79 -9.80 25.99 4.22
C PRO A 79 -10.95 26.83 4.81
N ILE A 80 -12.19 26.57 4.39
CA ILE A 80 -13.42 27.21 4.86
C ILE A 80 -14.55 26.17 4.88
N ASP A 81 -15.60 26.41 5.66
CA ASP A 81 -16.72 25.46 5.84
C ASP A 81 -17.47 25.08 4.54
N ARG A 82 -17.26 25.83 3.45
CA ARG A 82 -17.90 25.61 2.15
C ARG A 82 -16.99 24.97 1.09
N LEU A 83 -15.72 24.73 1.41
CA LEU A 83 -14.75 24.18 0.46
C LEU A 83 -13.96 23.05 1.11
N SER A 84 -14.06 21.87 0.49
CA SER A 84 -13.32 20.67 0.88
C SER A 84 -12.48 20.18 -0.28
N ILE A 85 -11.18 20.02 -0.06
CA ILE A 85 -10.23 19.55 -1.06
C ILE A 85 -9.70 18.20 -0.61
N LEU A 86 -9.79 17.19 -1.50
CA LEU A 86 -9.20 15.88 -1.29
C LEU A 86 -8.24 15.56 -2.43
N ALA A 87 -6.94 15.58 -2.14
CA ALA A 87 -5.90 15.14 -3.06
C ALA A 87 -5.52 13.68 -2.76
N THR A 88 -5.31 12.88 -3.80
CA THR A 88 -4.84 11.48 -3.69
C THR A 88 -3.68 11.27 -4.64
N ILE A 89 -2.56 10.76 -4.12
CA ILE A 89 -1.39 10.33 -4.89
C ILE A 89 -1.25 8.83 -4.70
N ILE A 90 -0.99 8.11 -5.79
CA ILE A 90 -0.79 6.67 -5.80
C ILE A 90 0.53 6.41 -6.52
N TYR A 91 1.40 5.65 -5.87
CA TYR A 91 2.65 5.14 -6.42
C TYR A 91 2.63 3.62 -6.35
N THR A 92 3.10 2.97 -7.41
CA THR A 92 3.09 1.52 -7.54
C THR A 92 4.31 1.09 -8.32
N GLU A 93 4.98 0.08 -7.81
CA GLU A 93 6.11 -0.61 -8.42
C GLU A 93 5.76 -2.09 -8.40
N LEU A 94 5.75 -2.70 -9.58
CA LEU A 94 5.31 -4.08 -9.79
C LEU A 94 6.44 -4.78 -10.54
N ASP A 95 7.26 -5.52 -9.81
CA ASP A 95 8.29 -6.40 -10.35
C ASP A 95 7.80 -7.85 -10.25
N ASN A 96 7.00 -8.23 -11.25
CA ASN A 96 6.29 -9.50 -11.27
C ASN A 96 6.95 -10.53 -12.19
N GLY A 97 8.23 -10.34 -12.54
CA GLY A 97 8.99 -11.29 -13.36
C GLY A 97 8.41 -11.58 -14.75
N TYR A 98 7.50 -10.74 -15.24
CA TYR A 98 6.98 -10.78 -16.61
C TYR A 98 7.89 -9.92 -17.51
N ASP A 99 8.65 -10.57 -18.40
CA ASP A 99 9.17 -9.95 -19.63
C ASP A 99 8.02 -9.54 -20.58
#